data_AF-A0A9D6FSF5-F1
#
_entry.id   AF-A0A9D6FSF5-F1
#
_cell.length_a   1.000
_cell.length_b   1.000
_cell.length_c   1.000
_cell.angle_alpha   90.00
_cell.angle_beta   90.00
_cell.angle_gamma   90.00
#
_symmetry.space_group_name_H-M   'P 1'
#
loop_
_entity.id
_entity.type
_entity.pdbx_description
1 polymer ?
#
loop_
_entity_poly.entity_id
_entity_poly.type
_entity_poly.pdbx_seq_one_letter_code
_entity_poly.pdbx_strand_id
1 'polypeptide(L)'
;MEQTKRCPACGETILAVAKLCRFCHTDFAAPPARVAPAKSNPAMIVVIVVGVVFGGIIVIGILAALLLPAVARAKRNAKTTMCANNLSQLWKMQNNYMVQYGGWEKRMSPKTGGDFWLVLSDPKVNLIDRSLGDIYHCPVAGTAQSWGTCGYRGPSSNVNRYGDGDPVGADKAANHGTREGGNVLRKSGDVQTCGESDALWRLAETKTCP
;
A
#
# COMPACT_ATOMS: atom_id res chain seq x y z
N MET A 1 -30.62 64.59 -59.27
CA MET A 1 -30.87 63.56 -58.24
C MET A 1 -29.53 62.90 -57.93
N GLU A 2 -29.06 62.97 -56.69
CA GLU A 2 -27.81 62.30 -56.29
C GLU A 2 -28.04 60.78 -56.22
N GLN A 3 -27.16 59.97 -56.81
CA GLN A 3 -27.27 58.52 -56.74
C GLN A 3 -26.89 57.99 -55.36
N THR A 4 -27.69 57.08 -54.82
CA THR A 4 -27.48 56.44 -53.50
C THR A 4 -27.33 54.92 -53.61
N LYS A 5 -26.63 54.30 -52.65
CA LYS A 5 -26.49 52.84 -52.49
C LYS A 5 -26.72 52.44 -51.03
N ARG A 6 -26.95 51.15 -50.75
CA ARG A 6 -26.99 50.64 -49.38
C ARG A 6 -25.57 50.33 -48.88
N CYS A 7 -25.31 50.62 -47.61
CA CYS A 7 -24.10 50.23 -46.91
C CYS A 7 -24.03 48.69 -46.78
N PRO A 8 -22.95 48.03 -47.23
CA PRO A 8 -22.84 46.57 -47.14
C PRO A 8 -22.61 46.06 -45.70
N ALA A 9 -22.17 46.91 -44.77
CA ALA A 9 -21.94 46.53 -43.38
C ALA A 9 -23.20 46.67 -42.50
N CYS A 10 -23.97 47.75 -42.67
CA CYS A 10 -25.12 48.06 -41.79
C CYS A 10 -26.47 48.25 -42.50
N GLY A 11 -26.53 48.26 -43.84
CA GLY A 11 -27.77 48.30 -44.62
C GLY A 11 -28.39 49.69 -44.87
N GLU A 12 -27.85 50.74 -44.25
CA GLU A 12 -28.37 52.11 -44.34
C GLU A 12 -28.09 52.77 -45.70
N THR A 13 -28.93 53.72 -46.10
CA THR A 13 -28.79 54.40 -47.40
C THR A 13 -27.70 55.48 -47.33
N ILE A 14 -26.67 55.35 -48.18
CA ILE A 14 -25.52 56.27 -48.28
C ILE A 14 -25.34 56.74 -49.73
N LEU A 15 -24.57 57.81 -49.95
CA LEU A 15 -24.22 58.26 -51.30
C LEU A 15 -23.49 57.14 -52.07
N ALA A 16 -23.79 56.98 -53.37
CA ALA A 16 -23.19 55.93 -54.20
C ALA A 16 -21.65 56.01 -54.20
N VAL A 17 -21.10 57.23 -54.16
CA VAL A 17 -19.66 57.53 -54.14
C VAL A 17 -19.01 57.42 -52.76
N ALA A 18 -19.78 57.17 -51.69
CA ALA A 18 -19.25 57.11 -50.33
C ALA A 18 -18.25 55.95 -50.17
N LYS A 19 -17.04 56.29 -49.69
CA LYS A 19 -15.97 55.36 -49.31
C LYS A 19 -16.03 54.96 -47.83
N LEU A 20 -16.60 55.84 -46.99
CA LEU A 20 -16.83 55.63 -45.56
C LEU A 20 -18.33 55.74 -45.27
N CYS A 21 -18.89 54.79 -44.52
CA CYS A 21 -20.28 54.90 -44.07
C CYS A 21 -20.42 55.94 -42.95
N ARG A 22 -21.31 56.94 -43.08
CA ARG A 22 -21.54 57.92 -42.00
C ARG A 22 -22.18 57.35 -40.74
N PHE A 23 -22.82 56.18 -40.84
CA PHE A 23 -23.62 55.60 -39.76
C PHE A 23 -22.83 54.57 -38.93
N CYS A 24 -22.11 53.66 -39.60
CA CYS A 24 -21.31 52.63 -38.92
C CYS A 24 -19.80 52.85 -39.03
N HIS A 25 -19.36 53.92 -39.71
CA HIS A 25 -17.94 54.29 -39.88
C HIS A 25 -17.06 53.21 -40.53
N THR A 26 -17.65 52.20 -41.17
CA THR A 26 -16.88 51.21 -41.93
C THR A 26 -16.29 51.86 -43.18
N ASP A 27 -14.98 51.70 -43.35
CA ASP A 27 -14.25 52.10 -44.55
C ASP A 27 -14.27 50.96 -45.56
N PHE A 28 -14.87 51.19 -46.73
CA PHE A 28 -14.93 50.23 -47.83
C PHE A 28 -13.81 50.45 -48.87
N ALA A 29 -13.05 51.53 -48.73
CA ALA A 29 -11.90 51.83 -49.57
C ALA A 29 -10.58 51.30 -48.98
N ALA A 30 -10.55 51.02 -47.67
CA ALA A 30 -9.39 50.42 -47.03
C ALA A 30 -9.19 48.96 -47.49
N PRO A 31 -8.02 48.59 -48.04
CA PRO A 31 -7.71 47.19 -48.29
C PRO A 31 -7.68 46.41 -46.96
N PRO A 32 -8.05 45.12 -46.94
CA PRO A 32 -7.99 44.31 -45.73
C PRO A 32 -6.55 44.33 -45.19
N ALA A 33 -6.41 44.70 -43.92
CA ALA A 33 -5.13 44.68 -43.23
C ALA A 33 -4.58 43.24 -43.30
N ARG A 34 -3.48 43.04 -44.04
CA ARG A 34 -2.80 41.75 -44.07
C ARG A 34 -2.07 41.59 -42.74
N VAL A 35 -2.63 40.78 -41.85
CA VAL A 35 -1.91 40.32 -40.68
C VAL A 35 -0.86 39.33 -41.16
N ALA A 36 0.42 39.71 -41.09
CA ALA A 36 1.51 38.82 -41.45
C ALA A 36 1.52 37.61 -40.51
N PRO A 37 1.71 36.37 -41.01
CA PRO A 37 1.84 35.21 -40.16
C PRO A 37 3.07 35.37 -39.24
N ALA A 38 2.86 35.21 -37.94
CA ALA A 38 3.95 35.26 -36.98
C ALA A 38 4.97 34.15 -37.28
N LYS A 39 6.22 34.52 -37.53
CA LYS A 39 7.31 33.59 -37.88
C LYS A 39 7.79 32.87 -36.60
N SER A 40 7.31 31.66 -36.35
CA SER A 40 7.80 30.84 -35.23
C SER A 40 9.22 30.35 -35.53
N ASN A 41 10.16 30.60 -34.63
CA ASN A 41 11.53 30.14 -34.77
C ASN A 41 11.65 28.69 -34.26
N PRO A 42 11.97 27.69 -35.12
CA PRO A 42 12.03 26.28 -34.72
C PRO A 42 13.01 26.04 -33.56
N ALA A 43 14.06 26.86 -33.45
CA ALA A 43 14.98 26.81 -32.32
C ALA A 43 14.29 27.10 -30.97
N MET A 44 13.32 28.02 -30.92
CA MET A 44 12.59 28.34 -29.69
C MET A 44 11.71 27.17 -29.23
N ILE A 45 11.08 26.46 -30.18
CA ILE A 45 10.26 25.29 -29.89
C ILE A 45 11.13 24.18 -29.27
N VAL A 46 12.31 23.92 -29.85
CA VAL A 46 13.26 22.92 -29.33
C VAL A 46 13.71 23.26 -27.91
N VAL A 47 14.04 24.53 -27.64
CA VAL A 47 14.45 24.98 -26.30
C VAL A 47 13.36 24.75 -25.26
N ILE A 48 12.10 25.09 -25.59
CA ILE A 48 10.95 24.87 -24.69
C ILE A 48 10.77 23.38 -24.40
N VAL A 49 10.79 22.53 -25.44
CA VAL A 49 10.63 21.08 -25.29
C VAL A 49 11.74 20.50 -24.42
N VAL A 50 13.00 20.85 -24.68
CA VAL A 50 14.15 20.38 -23.90
C VAL A 50 14.04 20.85 -22.44
N GLY A 51 13.66 22.12 -22.21
CA GLY A 51 13.50 22.66 -20.86
C GLY A 51 12.41 21.95 -20.06
N VAL A 52 11.25 21.69 -20.66
CA VAL A 52 10.14 20.97 -20.01
C VAL A 52 10.53 19.52 -19.72
N VAL A 53 11.17 18.83 -20.66
CA VAL A 53 11.62 17.44 -20.48
C VAL A 53 12.66 17.37 -19.36
N PHE A 54 13.67 18.24 -19.40
CA PHE A 54 14.73 18.27 -18.38
C PHE A 54 14.16 18.59 -16.99
N GLY A 55 13.31 19.62 -16.88
CA GLY A 55 12.64 19.98 -15.63
C GLY A 55 11.74 18.85 -15.10
N GLY A 56 10.99 18.19 -15.97
CA GLY A 56 10.12 17.06 -15.60
C GLY A 56 10.89 15.87 -15.02
N ILE A 57 12.02 15.50 -15.62
CA ILE A 57 12.87 14.42 -15.12
C ILE A 57 13.44 14.74 -13.73
N ILE A 58 13.86 15.99 -13.50
CA ILE A 58 14.35 16.43 -12.19
C ILE A 58 13.25 16.31 -11.13
N VAL A 59 12.05 16.81 -11.42
CA VAL A 59 10.93 16.76 -10.47
C VAL A 59 10.54 15.32 -10.16
N ILE A 60 10.41 14.45 -11.16
CA ILE A 60 10.11 13.03 -10.97
C ILE A 60 11.20 12.35 -10.14
N GLY A 61 12.48 12.66 -10.42
CA GLY A 61 13.62 12.12 -9.67
C GLY A 61 13.57 12.48 -8.18
N ILE A 62 13.31 13.75 -7.85
CA ILE A 62 13.19 14.21 -6.46
C ILE A 62 11.99 13.56 -5.77
N LEU A 63 10.82 13.51 -6.44
CA LEU A 63 9.63 12.87 -5.90
C LEU A 63 9.86 11.38 -5.63
N ALA A 64 10.46 10.66 -6.58
CA ALA A 64 10.80 9.24 -6.41
C ALA A 64 11.77 9.03 -5.24
N ALA A 65 12.81 9.87 -5.12
CA ALA A 65 13.77 9.77 -4.03
C ALA A 65 13.12 9.95 -2.65
N LEU A 66 12.10 10.79 -2.52
CA LEU A 66 11.36 10.98 -1.27
C LEU A 66 10.33 9.86 -1.01
N LEU A 67 9.69 9.34 -2.05
CA LEU A 67 8.64 8.34 -1.93
C LEU A 67 9.16 6.92 -1.67
N LEU A 68 10.27 6.53 -2.30
CA LEU A 68 10.84 5.18 -2.16
C LEU A 68 11.09 4.75 -0.69
N PRO A 69 11.75 5.54 0.18
CA PRO A 69 11.96 5.16 1.58
C PRO A 69 10.65 5.09 2.37
N ALA A 70 9.68 5.96 2.07
CA ALA A 70 8.37 5.94 2.71
C ALA A 70 7.58 4.67 2.35
N VAL A 71 7.54 4.31 1.07
CA VAL A 71 6.89 3.08 0.58
C VAL A 71 7.56 1.83 1.14
N ALA A 72 8.90 1.80 1.22
CA ALA A 72 9.62 0.68 1.82
C ALA A 72 9.26 0.47 3.30
N ARG A 73 9.18 1.56 4.08
CA ARG A 73 8.73 1.52 5.49
C ARG A 73 7.26 1.08 5.60
N ALA A 74 6.38 1.63 4.77
CA ALA A 74 4.96 1.25 4.75
C ALA A 74 4.76 -0.24 4.45
N LYS A 75 5.49 -0.78 3.46
CA LYS A 75 5.45 -2.22 3.13
C LYS A 75 5.93 -3.09 4.29
N ARG A 76 7.01 -2.71 4.98
CA ARG A 76 7.50 -3.43 6.18
C ARG A 76 6.47 -3.39 7.31
N ASN A 77 5.85 -2.24 7.58
CA ASN A 77 4.83 -2.09 8.62
C ASN A 77 3.58 -2.93 8.31
N ALA A 78 3.15 -2.96 7.05
CA ALA A 78 2.05 -3.81 6.60
C ALA A 78 2.35 -5.29 6.83
N LYS A 79 3.55 -5.76 6.44
CA LYS A 79 3.99 -7.14 6.71
C LYS A 79 4.05 -7.45 8.21
N THR A 80 4.54 -6.53 9.03
CA THR A 80 4.58 -6.70 10.50
C THR A 80 3.17 -6.82 11.08
N THR A 81 2.22 -6.03 10.57
CA THR A 81 0.80 -6.11 10.95
C THR A 81 0.18 -7.44 10.53
N MET A 82 0.47 -7.90 9.30
CA MET A 82 0.02 -9.22 8.82
C MET A 82 0.60 -10.36 9.67
N CYS A 83 1.87 -10.26 10.07
CA CYS A 83 2.52 -11.21 10.97
C CYS A 83 1.78 -11.31 12.32
N ALA A 84 1.50 -10.17 12.95
CA ALA A 84 0.73 -10.12 14.19
C ALA A 84 -0.69 -10.70 14.01
N ASN A 85 -1.33 -10.40 12.88
CA ASN A 85 -2.65 -10.92 12.54
C ASN A 85 -2.62 -12.46 12.37
N ASN A 86 -1.61 -13.00 11.68
CA ASN A 86 -1.43 -14.44 11.52
C ASN A 86 -1.35 -15.17 12.88
N LEU A 87 -0.56 -14.67 13.82
CA LEU A 87 -0.51 -15.21 15.19
C LEU A 87 -1.87 -15.14 15.89
N SER A 88 -2.58 -14.02 15.79
CA SER A 88 -3.92 -13.88 16.38
C SER A 88 -4.93 -14.86 15.76
N GLN A 89 -4.88 -15.06 14.44
CA GLN A 89 -5.75 -16.00 13.74
C GLN A 89 -5.42 -17.45 14.09
N LEU A 90 -4.13 -17.82 14.19
CA LEU A 90 -3.70 -19.13 14.68
C LEU A 90 -4.23 -19.40 16.09
N TRP A 91 -4.20 -18.41 16.97
CA TRP A 91 -4.76 -18.53 18.32
C TRP A 91 -6.27 -18.75 18.30
N LYS A 92 -7.01 -17.99 17.48
CA LYS A 92 -8.46 -18.20 17.31
C LYS A 92 -8.76 -19.61 16.79
N MET A 93 -7.95 -20.12 15.87
CA MET A 93 -8.06 -21.49 15.40
C MET A 93 -7.74 -22.52 16.48
N GLN A 94 -6.81 -22.24 17.40
CA GLN A 94 -6.61 -23.09 18.57
C GLN A 94 -7.77 -23.08 19.55
N ASN A 95 -8.51 -21.98 19.66
CA ASN A 95 -9.76 -21.95 20.41
C ASN A 95 -10.82 -22.81 19.72
N ASN A 96 -10.92 -22.76 18.40
CA ASN A 96 -11.79 -23.67 17.63
C ASN A 96 -11.38 -25.15 17.85
N TYR A 97 -10.08 -25.43 17.84
CA TYR A 97 -9.54 -26.76 18.14
C TYR A 97 -9.98 -27.22 19.54
N MET A 98 -9.76 -26.39 20.55
CA MET A 98 -10.11 -26.67 21.93
C MET A 98 -11.60 -27.02 22.10
N VAL A 99 -12.47 -26.27 21.42
CA VAL A 99 -13.93 -26.49 21.48
C VAL A 99 -14.33 -27.79 20.79
N GLN A 100 -13.75 -28.11 19.64
CA GLN A 100 -14.15 -29.24 18.80
C GLN A 100 -13.45 -30.56 19.18
N TYR A 101 -12.15 -30.50 19.50
CA TYR A 101 -11.28 -31.66 19.67
C TYR A 101 -10.70 -31.79 21.08
N GLY A 102 -10.87 -30.80 21.94
CA GLY A 102 -10.32 -30.79 23.31
C GLY A 102 -11.00 -31.72 24.32
N GLY A 103 -11.89 -32.62 23.85
CA GLY A 103 -12.62 -33.55 24.70
C GLY A 103 -13.60 -32.86 25.66
N TRP A 104 -13.92 -33.53 26.76
CA TRP A 104 -14.82 -33.02 27.79
C TRP A 104 -14.21 -31.87 28.60
N GLU A 105 -12.89 -31.85 28.76
CA GLU A 105 -12.15 -30.82 29.51
C GLU A 105 -11.88 -29.55 28.68
N LYS A 106 -12.23 -29.55 27.38
CA LYS A 106 -11.95 -28.46 26.44
C LYS A 106 -10.49 -28.01 26.54
N ARG A 107 -9.56 -28.96 26.38
CA ARG A 107 -8.11 -28.70 26.41
C ARG A 107 -7.57 -28.39 25.02
N MET A 108 -6.59 -27.50 24.96
CA MET A 108 -5.77 -27.32 23.77
C MET A 108 -4.78 -28.48 23.60
N SER A 109 -4.24 -28.64 22.39
CA SER A 109 -3.20 -29.61 22.10
C SER A 109 -2.01 -29.46 23.08
N PRO A 110 -1.49 -30.56 23.66
CA PRO A 110 -0.32 -30.51 24.55
C PRO A 110 1.01 -30.39 23.79
N LYS A 111 0.97 -30.35 22.44
CA LYS A 111 2.16 -30.14 21.59
C LYS A 111 2.83 -28.81 21.92
N THR A 112 4.13 -28.74 21.65
CA THR A 112 4.99 -27.59 21.91
C THR A 112 5.57 -27.04 20.61
N GLY A 113 6.12 -25.84 20.65
CA GLY A 113 6.84 -25.25 19.52
C GLY A 113 5.99 -25.12 18.26
N GLY A 114 6.62 -25.20 17.08
CA GLY A 114 5.91 -25.13 15.80
C GLY A 114 4.79 -26.18 15.64
N ASP A 115 4.97 -27.36 16.23
CA ASP A 115 4.00 -28.46 16.19
C ASP A 115 2.67 -28.12 16.89
N PHE A 116 2.69 -27.22 17.87
CA PHE A 116 1.48 -26.69 18.47
C PHE A 116 0.59 -26.02 17.42
N TRP A 117 1.18 -25.28 16.49
CA TRP A 117 0.44 -24.62 15.42
C TRP A 117 0.05 -25.60 14.32
N LEU A 118 0.97 -26.47 13.91
CA LEU A 118 0.78 -27.39 12.79
C LEU A 118 -0.30 -28.45 13.05
N VAL A 119 -0.69 -28.68 14.32
CA VAL A 119 -1.82 -29.56 14.65
C VAL A 119 -3.14 -29.11 14.01
N LEU A 120 -3.28 -27.82 13.71
CA LEU A 120 -4.47 -27.26 13.05
C LEU A 120 -4.62 -27.76 11.60
N SER A 121 -3.54 -28.25 11.00
CA SER A 121 -3.53 -28.86 9.67
C SER A 121 -3.40 -30.39 9.69
N ASP A 122 -3.48 -31.02 10.87
CA ASP A 122 -3.55 -32.48 10.96
C ASP A 122 -4.76 -32.98 10.16
N PRO A 123 -4.64 -34.02 9.30
CA PRO A 123 -5.76 -34.53 8.50
C PRO A 123 -7.03 -34.87 9.30
N LYS A 124 -6.90 -35.22 10.59
CA LYS A 124 -8.02 -35.51 11.49
C LYS A 124 -8.71 -34.25 12.03
N VAL A 125 -7.99 -33.13 12.06
CA VAL A 125 -8.42 -31.85 12.59
C VAL A 125 -8.93 -30.95 11.45
N ASN A 126 -8.10 -30.80 10.42
CA ASN A 126 -8.39 -30.09 9.17
C ASN A 126 -9.05 -28.71 9.37
N LEU A 127 -8.56 -27.94 10.36
CA LEU A 127 -9.02 -26.56 10.60
C LEU A 127 -8.35 -25.56 9.66
N ILE A 128 -7.14 -25.87 9.20
CA ILE A 128 -6.39 -25.09 8.22
C ILE A 128 -5.95 -26.04 7.11
N ASP A 129 -6.54 -25.89 5.93
CA ASP A 129 -6.17 -26.64 4.74
C ASP A 129 -4.96 -26.01 4.01
N ARG A 130 -4.49 -26.69 2.96
CA ARG A 130 -3.29 -26.30 2.21
C ARG A 130 -3.38 -24.92 1.55
N SER A 131 -4.57 -24.47 1.17
CA SER A 131 -4.79 -23.15 0.58
C SER A 131 -4.60 -22.00 1.57
N LEU A 132 -4.69 -22.29 2.86
CA LEU A 132 -4.55 -21.33 3.95
C LEU A 132 -3.17 -21.40 4.65
N GLY A 133 -2.21 -22.17 4.10
CA GLY A 133 -0.92 -22.42 4.75
C GLY A 133 -0.05 -21.20 4.99
N ASP A 134 -0.27 -20.12 4.24
CA ASP A 134 0.43 -18.84 4.40
C ASP A 134 0.22 -18.21 5.80
N ILE A 135 -0.77 -18.67 6.56
CA ILE A 135 -0.97 -18.24 7.94
C ILE A 135 0.15 -18.72 8.89
N TYR A 136 0.83 -19.83 8.59
CA TYR A 136 1.93 -20.36 9.42
C TYR A 136 3.24 -19.61 9.25
N HIS A 137 3.21 -18.52 8.50
CA HIS A 137 4.38 -17.92 7.91
C HIS A 137 4.47 -16.44 8.26
N CYS A 138 5.69 -16.00 8.60
CA CYS A 138 5.98 -14.59 8.85
C CYS A 138 6.34 -13.90 7.51
N PRO A 139 5.55 -12.92 7.04
CA PRO A 139 5.79 -12.25 5.77
C PRO A 139 6.97 -11.25 5.81
N VAL A 140 7.46 -10.92 7.01
CA VAL A 140 8.63 -10.05 7.21
C VAL A 140 9.93 -10.82 6.92
N ALA A 141 10.00 -12.09 7.32
CA ALA A 141 11.19 -12.93 7.16
C ALA A 141 11.63 -13.07 5.69
N GLY A 142 10.69 -13.04 4.75
CA GLY A 142 10.98 -13.09 3.32
C GLY A 142 11.62 -14.39 2.83
N THR A 143 11.64 -15.43 3.67
CA THR A 143 12.16 -16.75 3.31
C THR A 143 11.14 -17.55 2.52
N ALA A 144 11.62 -18.39 1.59
CA ALA A 144 10.76 -19.35 0.91
C ALA A 144 10.22 -20.35 1.94
N GLN A 145 8.90 -20.43 2.05
CA GLN A 145 8.23 -21.25 3.05
C GLN A 145 7.56 -22.44 2.39
N SER A 146 7.61 -23.59 3.07
CA SER A 146 7.00 -24.83 2.60
C SER A 146 5.84 -25.23 3.51
N TRP A 147 4.85 -25.88 2.91
CA TRP A 147 3.76 -26.49 3.65
C TRP A 147 4.28 -27.42 4.75
N GLY A 148 3.64 -27.40 5.92
CA GLY A 148 4.04 -28.19 7.08
C GLY A 148 5.22 -27.60 7.87
N THR A 149 5.68 -26.38 7.53
CA THR A 149 6.64 -25.66 8.36
C THR A 149 5.96 -24.51 9.10
N CYS A 150 6.42 -24.22 10.31
CA CYS A 150 5.96 -23.08 11.08
C CYS A 150 7.05 -22.01 11.18
N GLY A 151 6.73 -20.79 10.79
CA GLY A 151 7.56 -19.59 10.90
C GLY A 151 7.50 -18.93 12.28
N TYR A 152 6.69 -19.46 13.20
CA TYR A 152 6.51 -18.95 14.56
C TYR A 152 7.08 -19.91 15.58
N ARG A 153 7.39 -19.38 16.77
CA ARG A 153 7.56 -20.17 17.98
C ARG A 153 6.17 -20.50 18.54
N GLY A 154 6.05 -21.69 19.14
CA GLY A 154 4.88 -22.07 19.94
C GLY A 154 5.26 -22.27 21.40
N PRO A 155 4.32 -22.70 22.26
CA PRO A 155 4.56 -22.81 23.70
C PRO A 155 5.68 -23.83 23.98
N SER A 156 6.57 -23.51 24.93
CA SER A 156 7.69 -24.39 25.31
C SER A 156 7.28 -25.58 26.18
N SER A 157 6.07 -25.56 26.72
CA SER A 157 5.47 -26.67 27.46
C SER A 157 3.94 -26.66 27.30
N ASN A 158 3.23 -27.54 28.00
CA ASN A 158 1.79 -27.68 27.84
C ASN A 158 1.04 -26.37 28.14
N VAL A 159 0.47 -25.76 27.09
CA VAL A 159 -0.21 -24.45 27.14
C VAL A 159 -1.41 -24.41 28.09
N ASN A 160 -2.00 -25.56 28.40
CA ASN A 160 -3.12 -25.64 29.34
C ASN A 160 -2.69 -25.23 30.76
N ARG A 161 -1.39 -25.22 31.07
CA ARG A 161 -0.83 -24.79 32.37
C ARG A 161 -0.43 -23.32 32.42
N TYR A 162 -0.54 -22.60 31.31
CA TYR A 162 -0.11 -21.20 31.19
C TYR A 162 -1.17 -20.26 31.79
N GLY A 163 -0.74 -19.15 32.36
CA GLY A 163 -1.64 -18.05 32.74
C GLY A 163 -1.99 -17.15 31.54
N ASP A 164 -3.00 -16.29 31.67
CA ASP A 164 -3.49 -15.46 30.57
C ASP A 164 -2.43 -14.49 30.03
N GLY A 165 -1.52 -14.02 30.89
CA GLY A 165 -0.40 -13.16 30.52
C GLY A 165 0.81 -13.90 29.94
N ASP A 166 0.84 -15.23 29.97
CA ASP A 166 2.00 -15.99 29.49
C ASP A 166 2.05 -15.97 27.95
N PRO A 167 3.25 -15.80 27.35
CA PRO A 167 3.45 -15.98 25.92
C PRO A 167 3.15 -17.40 25.48
N VAL A 168 2.29 -17.55 24.47
CA VAL A 168 1.95 -18.84 23.84
C VAL A 168 2.47 -18.95 22.42
N GLY A 169 2.80 -17.81 21.80
CA GLY A 169 3.40 -17.75 20.47
C GLY A 169 4.28 -16.52 20.33
N ALA A 170 5.27 -16.58 19.45
CA ALA A 170 6.08 -15.43 19.13
C ALA A 170 6.73 -15.57 17.76
N ASP A 171 7.16 -14.47 17.18
CA ASP A 171 8.10 -14.49 16.06
C ASP A 171 9.40 -15.21 16.44
N LYS A 172 10.05 -15.84 15.45
CA LYS A 172 11.42 -16.32 15.60
C LYS A 172 12.36 -15.11 15.55
N ALA A 173 13.47 -15.17 16.30
CA ALA A 173 14.38 -14.02 16.46
C ALA A 173 14.94 -13.47 15.13
N ALA A 174 15.04 -14.30 14.09
CA ALA A 174 15.52 -13.89 12.76
C ALA A 174 14.42 -13.30 11.85
N ASN A 175 13.14 -13.39 12.21
CA ASN A 175 12.03 -13.06 11.31
C ASN A 175 11.99 -11.57 10.94
N HIS A 176 12.30 -10.69 11.89
CA HIS A 176 12.14 -9.24 11.70
C HIS A 176 13.46 -8.52 11.44
N GLY A 177 14.60 -9.20 11.62
CA GLY A 177 15.93 -8.61 11.55
C GLY A 177 16.70 -8.88 12.84
N THR A 178 18.03 -8.82 12.76
CA THR A 178 18.90 -9.07 13.91
C THR A 178 18.66 -8.01 14.98
N ARG A 179 18.27 -8.43 16.19
CA ARG A 179 18.03 -7.55 17.35
C ARG A 179 16.83 -6.61 17.26
N GLU A 180 15.89 -6.85 16.34
CA GLU A 180 14.68 -6.01 16.23
C GLU A 180 13.55 -6.45 17.17
N GLY A 181 13.58 -7.69 17.68
CA GLY A 181 12.46 -8.29 18.39
C GLY A 181 11.41 -8.87 17.43
N GLY A 182 10.13 -8.73 17.75
CA GLY A 182 9.04 -9.27 16.95
C GLY A 182 7.70 -9.25 17.67
N ASN A 183 6.71 -9.97 17.13
CA ASN A 183 5.41 -10.09 17.76
C ASN A 183 5.41 -11.19 18.82
N VAL A 184 4.72 -10.93 19.92
CA VAL A 184 4.45 -11.90 20.99
C VAL A 184 2.94 -12.01 21.18
N LEU A 185 2.44 -13.23 21.11
CA LEU A 185 1.05 -13.60 21.38
C LEU A 185 0.96 -14.14 22.81
N ARG A 186 0.10 -13.53 23.64
CA ARG A 186 -0.23 -14.03 24.98
C ARG A 186 -1.44 -14.95 24.96
N LYS A 187 -1.60 -15.77 26.00
CA LYS A 187 -2.73 -16.71 26.12
C LYS A 187 -4.10 -16.02 26.13
N SER A 188 -4.17 -14.79 26.63
CA SER A 188 -5.32 -13.88 26.49
C SER A 188 -5.78 -13.67 25.03
N GLY A 189 -4.90 -13.95 24.04
CA GLY A 189 -5.14 -13.76 22.61
C GLY A 189 -4.69 -12.41 22.06
N ASP A 190 -4.16 -11.55 22.91
CA ASP A 190 -3.57 -10.29 22.47
C ASP A 190 -2.18 -10.53 21.85
N VAL A 191 -1.86 -9.72 20.84
CA VAL A 191 -0.57 -9.75 20.15
C VAL A 191 0.08 -8.38 20.31
N GLN A 192 1.31 -8.36 20.81
CA GLN A 192 2.09 -7.15 21.02
C GLN A 192 3.39 -7.22 20.23
N THR A 193 3.64 -6.20 19.41
CA THR A 193 4.96 -5.99 18.79
C THR A 193 5.92 -5.47 19.86
N CYS A 194 7.03 -6.17 20.04
CA CYS A 194 8.02 -5.92 21.08
C CYS A 194 9.41 -5.76 20.46
N GLY A 195 10.22 -4.86 21.03
CA GLY A 195 11.66 -4.83 20.78
C GLY A 195 12.40 -5.95 21.52
N GLU A 196 13.62 -6.28 21.12
CA GLU A 196 14.45 -7.34 21.76
C GLU A 196 14.69 -7.08 23.26
N SER A 197 14.74 -5.81 23.67
CA SER A 197 14.93 -5.41 25.08
C SER A 197 13.67 -5.53 25.93
N ASP A 198 12.49 -5.68 25.33
CA ASP A 198 11.23 -5.65 26.05
C ASP A 198 11.07 -6.88 26.92
N ALA A 199 10.57 -6.67 28.14
CA ALA A 199 10.37 -7.74 29.12
C ALA A 199 9.49 -8.88 28.56
N LEU A 200 8.48 -8.55 27.75
CA LEU A 200 7.60 -9.53 27.12
C LEU A 200 8.32 -10.38 26.07
N TRP A 201 9.24 -9.79 25.29
CA TRP A 201 10.04 -10.53 24.31
C TRP A 201 10.96 -11.53 25.00
N ARG A 202 11.66 -11.09 26.05
CA ARG A 202 12.53 -11.97 26.86
C ARG A 202 11.74 -13.07 27.57
N LEU A 203 10.55 -12.75 28.07
CA LEU A 203 9.66 -13.77 28.63
C LEU A 203 9.29 -14.81 27.56
N ALA A 204 8.97 -14.37 26.35
CA ALA A 204 8.64 -15.26 25.24
C ALA A 204 9.80 -16.20 24.87
N GLU A 205 11.06 -15.76 25.00
CA GLU A 205 12.24 -16.62 24.80
C GLU A 205 12.30 -17.82 25.76
N THR A 206 11.71 -17.70 26.95
CA THR A 206 11.66 -18.80 27.93
C THR A 206 10.37 -19.62 27.83
N LYS A 207 9.27 -18.99 27.42
CA LYS A 207 7.92 -19.58 27.39
C LYS A 207 7.52 -20.16 26.04
N THR A 208 8.31 -19.90 24.99
CA THR A 208 8.09 -20.40 23.63
C THR A 208 9.36 -21.03 23.05
N CYS A 209 9.20 -22.02 22.18
CA CYS A 209 10.28 -22.68 21.45
C CYS A 209 9.97 -22.79 19.94
N PRO A 210 10.98 -23.02 19.08
CA PRO A 210 10.80 -23.13 17.62
C PRO A 210 9.82 -24.20 17.15
#